data_AF-A0A4R3QYN5-F1
#
_entry.id   AF-A0A4R3QYN5-F1
#
_cell.length_a   1.000
_cell.length_b   1.000
_cell.length_c   1.000
_cell.angle_alpha   90.00
_cell.angle_beta   90.00
_cell.angle_gamma   90.00
#
_symmetry.space_group_name_H-M   'P 1'
#
loop_
_entity.id
_entity.type
_entity.pdbx_description
1 polymer ?
#
loop_
_entity_poly.entity_id
_entity_poly.type
_entity_poly.pdbx_seq_one_letter_code
_entity_poly.pdbx_strand_id
1 'polypeptide(L)'
;MAIVSIWIREANLLLQKDRRVLLVLIVVSLVSGCADYMNHRDSITFGLGNAVEANKAIHTQDPFPPQAQRTRIASDGKVIRRVVNEYQTGGSVNMQPAPAMATANGAAVGN
;
A
#
# COMPACT_ATOMS: atom_id res chain seq x y z
N MET A 1 59.13 19.40 6.92
CA MET A 1 58.47 20.53 6.22
C MET A 1 58.52 20.41 4.70
N ALA A 2 59.65 20.06 4.08
CA ALA A 2 59.77 19.96 2.61
C ALA A 2 58.87 18.89 1.93
N ILE A 3 58.60 17.78 2.62
CA ILE A 3 57.76 16.69 2.08
C ILE A 3 56.31 17.17 1.89
N VAL A 4 55.73 17.83 2.88
CA VAL A 4 54.35 18.35 2.82
C VAL A 4 54.18 19.35 1.67
N SER A 5 55.17 20.21 1.43
CA SER A 5 55.14 21.17 0.32
C SER A 5 55.24 20.52 -1.06
N ILE A 6 55.88 19.36 -1.19
CA ILE A 6 55.95 18.60 -2.46
C ILE A 6 54.58 17.99 -2.79
N TRP A 7 53.95 17.34 -1.80
CA TRP A 7 52.60 16.77 -1.95
C TRP A 7 51.55 17.82 -2.30
N ILE A 8 51.60 19.00 -1.66
CA ILE A 8 50.69 20.12 -1.95
C ILE A 8 50.88 20.63 -3.38
N ARG A 9 52.12 20.68 -3.87
CA ARG A 9 52.44 21.17 -5.21
C ARG A 9 52.01 20.19 -6.29
N GLU A 10 52.18 18.90 -6.06
CA GLU A 10 51.71 17.83 -6.97
C GLU A 10 50.18 17.77 -7.02
N ALA A 11 49.50 17.86 -5.87
CA ALA A 11 48.04 17.92 -5.82
C ALA A 11 47.48 19.13 -6.60
N ASN A 12 48.11 20.30 -6.48
CA ASN A 12 47.67 21.52 -7.18
C ASN A 12 47.94 21.45 -8.70
N LEU A 13 49.01 20.78 -9.12
CA LEU A 13 49.31 20.50 -10.53
C LEU A 13 48.31 19.53 -11.16
N LEU A 14 47.92 18.48 -10.44
CA LEU A 14 46.86 17.56 -10.86
C LEU A 14 45.51 18.28 -10.93
N LEU A 15 45.19 19.10 -9.92
CA LEU A 15 43.98 19.92 -9.89
C LEU A 15 43.94 20.94 -11.04
N GLN A 16 45.08 21.52 -11.43
CA GLN A 16 45.17 22.44 -12.58
C GLN A 16 44.97 21.74 -13.93
N LYS A 17 45.54 20.55 -14.11
CA LYS A 17 45.41 19.75 -15.34
C LYS A 17 43.96 19.32 -15.57
N ASP A 18 43.24 18.99 -14.51
CA ASP A 18 41.90 18.43 -14.58
C ASP A 18 40.79 19.47 -14.31
N ARG A 19 41.12 20.77 -14.33
CA ARG A 19 40.15 21.88 -14.12
C ARG A 19 38.89 21.77 -14.96
N ARG A 20 39.01 21.32 -16.21
CA ARG A 20 37.87 21.13 -17.10
C ARG A 20 36.96 20.02 -16.61
N VAL A 21 37.53 18.91 -16.14
CA VAL A 21 36.77 17.78 -15.57
C VAL A 21 36.06 18.23 -14.29
N LEU A 22 36.73 19.01 -13.45
CA LEU A 22 36.16 19.53 -12.21
C LEU A 22 35.00 20.49 -12.46
N LEU A 23 35.13 21.38 -13.46
CA LEU A 23 34.02 22.25 -13.89
C LEU A 23 32.83 21.44 -14.43
N VAL A 24 33.07 20.40 -15.22
CA VAL A 24 32.01 19.52 -15.72
C VAL A 24 31.29 18.82 -14.56
N LEU A 25 32.01 18.29 -13.57
CA LEU A 25 31.39 17.64 -12.41
C LEU A 25 30.53 18.62 -11.58
N ILE A 26 31.01 19.85 -11.38
CA ILE A 26 30.24 20.90 -10.70
C ILE A 26 28.95 21.17 -11.47
N VAL A 27 29.03 21.42 -12.78
CA VAL A 27 27.86 21.69 -13.62
C VAL A 27 26.88 20.52 -13.61
N VAL A 28 27.36 19.27 -13.73
CA VAL A 28 26.52 18.07 -13.68
C VAL A 28 25.79 17.96 -12.33
N SER A 29 26.44 18.26 -11.21
CA SER A 29 25.80 18.23 -9.88
C SER A 29 24.72 19.31 -9.69
N LEU A 30 24.92 20.49 -10.27
CA LEU A 30 23.93 21.58 -10.24
C LEU A 30 22.71 21.25 -11.12
N VAL A 31 22.94 20.68 -12.31
CA VAL A 31 21.86 20.34 -13.25
C VAL A 31 21.10 19.08 -12.82
N SER A 32 21.73 18.12 -12.11
CA SER A 32 21.02 16.93 -11.62
C SER A 32 19.90 17.27 -10.62
N GLY A 33 20.09 18.32 -9.81
CA GLY A 33 19.04 18.82 -8.92
C GLY A 33 17.84 19.41 -9.67
N CYS A 34 18.06 20.01 -10.84
CA CYS A 34 16.97 20.51 -11.68
C CYS A 34 16.13 19.38 -12.30
N ALA A 35 16.76 18.25 -12.63
CA ALA A 35 16.05 17.09 -13.17
C ALA A 35 15.11 16.45 -12.13
N ASP A 36 15.53 16.40 -10.87
CA ASP A 36 14.69 15.89 -9.77
C ASP A 36 13.50 16.82 -9.49
N TYR A 37 13.72 18.15 -9.57
CA TYR A 37 12.68 19.16 -9.43
C TYR A 37 11.62 19.10 -10.55
N MET A 38 12.02 18.91 -11.81
CA MET A 38 11.08 18.77 -12.94
C MET A 38 10.17 17.54 -12.83
N ASN A 39 10.53 16.56 -12.00
CA ASN A 39 9.83 15.30 -11.88
C ASN A 39 8.51 15.40 -11.09
N HIS A 40 8.10 16.60 -10.65
CA HIS A 40 6.84 16.88 -9.93
C HIS A 40 6.48 15.76 -8.95
N ARG A 41 7.43 15.39 -8.08
CA ARG A 41 7.12 14.46 -7.02
C ARG A 41 6.20 15.20 -6.06
N ASP A 42 4.96 14.76 -5.92
CA ASP A 42 4.02 15.20 -4.86
C ASP A 42 4.51 14.79 -3.44
N SER A 43 5.81 14.51 -3.29
CA SER A 43 6.48 13.97 -2.12
C SER A 43 7.53 14.97 -1.66
N ILE A 44 7.41 15.38 -0.40
CA ILE A 44 8.22 16.44 0.23
C ILE A 44 9.56 15.92 0.79
N THR A 45 9.82 14.60 0.73
CA THR A 45 11.07 13.99 1.20
C THR A 45 11.24 12.57 0.64
N PHE A 46 12.49 12.12 0.49
CA PHE A 46 12.90 10.83 -0.09
C PHE A 46 12.30 9.56 0.59
N GLY A 47 11.59 9.70 1.71
CA GLY A 47 10.95 8.60 2.45
C GLY A 47 9.43 8.68 2.58
N LEU A 48 8.77 9.71 2.04
CA LEU A 48 7.31 9.78 2.05
C LEU A 48 6.75 8.97 0.88
N GLY A 49 5.99 7.93 1.20
CA GLY A 49 5.35 7.04 0.23
C GLY A 49 4.48 7.78 -0.79
N ASN A 50 4.04 7.05 -1.81
CA ASN A 50 3.25 7.60 -2.91
C ASN A 50 1.90 8.17 -2.42
N ALA A 51 1.83 9.49 -2.26
CA ALA A 51 0.63 10.19 -1.80
C ALA A 51 -0.58 9.94 -2.73
N VAL A 52 -0.36 9.84 -4.04
CA VAL A 52 -1.42 9.54 -5.02
C VAL A 52 -1.99 8.13 -4.81
N GLU A 53 -1.14 7.16 -4.48
CA GLU A 53 -1.56 5.79 -4.18
C GLU A 53 -2.29 5.69 -2.83
N ALA A 54 -1.80 6.39 -1.80
CA ALA A 54 -2.49 6.47 -0.52
C ALA A 54 -3.86 7.15 -0.66
N ASN A 55 -3.95 8.20 -1.47
CA ASN A 55 -5.21 8.90 -1.73
C ASN A 55 -6.24 8.01 -2.43
N LYS A 56 -5.82 7.06 -3.28
CA LYS A 56 -6.75 6.08 -3.87
C LYS A 56 -7.44 5.25 -2.80
N ALA A 57 -6.70 4.82 -1.78
CA ALA A 57 -7.27 4.05 -0.67
C ALA A 57 -8.19 4.90 0.21
N ILE A 58 -7.78 6.14 0.54
CA ILE A 58 -8.55 7.02 1.44
C ILE A 58 -9.82 7.56 0.77
N HIS A 59 -9.77 7.87 -0.53
CA HIS A 59 -10.89 8.44 -1.29
C HIS A 59 -11.69 7.37 -2.07
N THR A 60 -11.59 6.10 -1.69
CA THR A 60 -12.44 5.06 -2.29
C THR A 60 -13.90 5.29 -1.88
N GLN A 61 -14.76 5.59 -2.86
CA GLN A 61 -16.17 5.95 -2.68
C GLN A 61 -17.02 4.83 -2.04
N ASP A 62 -16.74 3.57 -2.37
CA ASP A 62 -17.45 2.40 -1.81
C ASP A 62 -16.42 1.38 -1.31
N PRO A 63 -15.95 1.52 -0.06
CA PRO A 63 -14.92 0.66 0.49
C PRO A 63 -15.46 -0.74 0.86
N PHE A 64 -16.77 -0.95 0.80
CA PHE A 64 -17.40 -2.18 1.24
C PHE A 64 -17.76 -3.07 0.04
N PRO A 65 -17.59 -4.40 0.16
CA PRO A 65 -18.04 -5.33 -0.88
C PRO A 65 -19.58 -5.30 -0.99
N PRO A 66 -20.19 -5.53 -2.17
CA PRO A 66 -21.65 -5.46 -2.38
C PRO A 66 -22.48 -6.31 -1.40
N GLN A 67 -21.88 -7.35 -0.85
CA GLN A 67 -22.44 -8.27 0.13
C GLN A 67 -22.62 -7.61 1.51
N ALA A 68 -21.77 -6.64 1.86
CA ALA A 68 -21.90 -5.86 3.09
C ALA A 68 -23.13 -4.94 3.07
N GLN A 69 -23.64 -4.58 1.89
CA GLN A 69 -24.88 -3.82 1.75
C GLN A 69 -26.15 -4.70 1.84
N ARG A 70 -26.02 -6.04 1.90
CA ARG A 70 -27.18 -6.94 2.07
C ARG A 70 -27.65 -6.95 3.53
N THR A 71 -28.54 -6.02 3.87
CA THR A 71 -29.24 -5.98 5.16
C THR A 71 -30.48 -6.88 5.22
N ARG A 72 -30.87 -7.49 4.09
CA ARG A 72 -32.05 -8.36 4.01
C ARG A 72 -31.66 -9.81 4.26
N ILE A 73 -31.91 -10.28 5.47
CA ILE A 73 -31.78 -11.69 5.85
C ILE A 73 -33.04 -12.42 5.35
N ALA A 74 -32.86 -13.41 4.48
CA ALA A 74 -33.97 -14.27 4.05
C ALA A 74 -34.38 -15.18 5.22
N SER A 75 -35.60 -15.01 5.71
CA SER A 75 -36.18 -15.85 6.77
C SER A 75 -37.32 -16.70 6.22
N ASP A 76 -37.36 -17.98 6.60
CA ASP A 76 -38.49 -18.85 6.30
C ASP A 76 -39.62 -18.59 7.31
N GLY A 77 -40.72 -17.99 6.84
CA GLY A 77 -41.88 -17.67 7.66
C GLY A 77 -42.52 -18.90 8.32
N LYS A 78 -42.39 -20.10 7.74
CA LYS A 78 -42.88 -21.34 8.35
C LYS A 78 -42.04 -21.72 9.58
N VAL A 79 -40.71 -21.57 9.47
CA VAL A 79 -39.78 -21.85 10.57
C VAL A 79 -39.97 -20.83 11.69
N ILE A 80 -40.06 -19.55 11.36
CA ILE A 80 -40.31 -18.47 12.34
C ILE A 80 -41.63 -18.75 13.09
N ARG A 81 -42.70 -19.06 12.36
CA ARG A 81 -44.02 -19.34 12.97
C ARG A 81 -44.01 -20.58 13.86
N ARG A 82 -43.28 -21.64 13.48
CA ARG A 82 -43.10 -22.84 14.33
C ARG A 82 -42.40 -22.47 15.64
N VAL A 83 -41.25 -21.80 15.55
CA VAL A 83 -40.44 -21.42 16.71
C VAL A 83 -41.22 -20.49 17.64
N VAL A 84 -41.92 -19.48 17.11
CA VAL A 84 -42.76 -18.58 17.90
C VAL A 84 -43.88 -19.33 18.62
N ASN A 85 -44.53 -20.28 17.96
CA ASN A 85 -45.60 -21.08 18.57
C ASN A 85 -45.07 -21.99 19.69
N GLU A 86 -43.90 -22.62 19.50
CA GLU A 86 -43.21 -23.41 20.53
C GLU A 86 -42.85 -22.56 21.76
N TYR A 87 -42.31 -21.35 21.56
CA TYR A 87 -42.04 -20.41 22.65
C TYR A 87 -43.32 -20.02 23.41
N GLN A 88 -44.42 -19.75 22.71
CA GLN A 88 -45.69 -19.34 23.32
C GLN A 88 -46.39 -20.47 24.09
N THR A 89 -46.21 -21.71 23.66
CA THR A 89 -46.84 -22.89 24.26
C THR A 89 -45.99 -23.55 25.35
N GLY A 90 -44.84 -22.95 25.69
CA GLY A 90 -43.93 -23.48 26.72
C GLY A 90 -43.13 -24.71 26.28
N GLY A 91 -43.03 -24.96 24.97
CA GLY A 91 -42.24 -26.04 24.41
C GLY A 91 -40.74 -25.78 24.55
N SER A 92 -39.99 -26.82 24.94
CA SER A 92 -38.53 -26.78 24.98
C SER A 92 -37.96 -26.58 23.58
N VAL A 93 -37.40 -25.41 23.32
CA VAL A 93 -36.76 -25.10 22.04
C VAL A 93 -35.45 -25.85 21.97
N ASN A 94 -35.45 -27.00 21.28
CA ASN A 94 -34.24 -27.75 21.00
C ASN A 94 -33.49 -27.03 19.85
N MET A 95 -32.75 -25.97 20.18
CA MET A 95 -31.87 -25.28 19.24
C MET A 95 -30.70 -26.21 18.91
N GLN A 96 -30.89 -27.09 17.92
CA GLN A 96 -29.75 -27.76 17.29
C GLN A 96 -28.97 -26.68 16.53
N PRO A 97 -27.69 -26.42 16.86
CA PRO A 97 -26.87 -25.48 16.10
C PRO A 97 -26.87 -25.91 14.63
N ALA A 98 -27.07 -24.96 13.72
CA ALA A 98 -26.98 -25.23 12.29
C ALA A 98 -25.65 -25.94 11.99
N PRO A 99 -25.65 -27.01 11.16
CA PRO A 99 -24.41 -27.69 10.81
C PRO A 99 -23.45 -26.65 10.22
N ALA A 100 -22.25 -26.56 10.77
CA ALA A 100 -21.20 -25.70 10.25
C ALA A 100 -21.08 -25.96 8.74
N MET A 101 -21.27 -24.92 7.92
CA MET A 101 -21.03 -25.03 6.48
C MET A 101 -19.60 -25.53 6.30
N ALA A 102 -19.45 -26.77 5.84
CA ALA A 102 -18.18 -27.28 5.40
C ALA A 102 -17.72 -26.40 4.23
N THR A 103 -16.68 -25.62 4.47
CA THR A 103 -15.95 -24.89 3.43
C THR A 103 -15.40 -25.91 2.42
N ALA A 104 -16.12 -26.14 1.33
CA ALA A 104 -15.60 -26.83 0.16
C ALA A 104 -14.60 -25.87 -0.52
N ASN A 105 -13.35 -25.90 -0.04
CA ASN A 105 -12.24 -25.30 -0.75
C ASN A 105 -12.06 -26.02 -2.09
N GLY A 106 -11.91 -25.23 -3.16
CA GLY A 106 -12.06 -25.68 -4.54
C GLY A 106 -11.05 -26.73 -5.00
N ALA A 107 -11.56 -27.64 -5.83
CA ALA A 107 -10.80 -28.35 -6.86
C ALA A 107 -11.78 -28.99 -7.86
N ALA A 108 -12.15 -28.25 -8.90
CA ALA A 108 -12.68 -28.83 -10.14
C ALA A 108 -12.52 -27.79 -11.28
N VAL A 109 -11.30 -27.70 -11.80
CA VAL A 109 -10.98 -27.09 -13.10
C VAL A 109 -10.40 -28.22 -13.97
N GLY A 110 -11.01 -28.43 -15.14
CA GLY A 110 -10.53 -29.25 -16.27
C GLY A 110 -10.79 -30.76 -16.12
N ASN A 111 -11.31 -31.50 -17.09
CA ASN A 111 -11.58 -31.30 -18.52
C ASN A 111 -12.85 -32.09 -18.90
#